data_AF-A0A1F3S3K9-F1
#
_entry.id   AF-A0A1F3S3K9-F1
#
_cell.length_a   1.000
_cell.length_b   1.000
_cell.length_c   1.000
_cell.angle_alpha   90.00
_cell.angle_beta   90.00
_cell.angle_gamma   90.00
#
_symmetry.space_group_name_H-M   'P 1'
#
loop_
_entity.id
_entity.type
_entity.pdbx_description
1 polymer ?
#
loop_
_entity_poly.entity_id
_entity_poly.type
_entity_poly.pdbx_seq_one_letter_code
_entity_poly.pdbx_strand_id
1 'polypeptide(L)'
;MPTKIYSMKKTLLSLAVVASGFMAQAQVICAGISPANVVGNHIHTWADPAGGDWATPDYFIPGNFIVDTLAMVEDGTPGTNPQGNPISQEGCNALINGPAVTGKIAVIYRNTCEFGAKALNAQNAGAVGVIIINRDDEAIAMGGGADGLSVTIPVFMVSSSTGTLLTNTMATQSVVMFLGNKTGAYQNDVGASADQTMIAPFGGATTMLDNGFNLGLQLYNFGQVTQSNLTVTANIDGPSGNVYNQVINAPTLDMGDTLSIFNGNAYEFPPFDLGGVGNYPAGDYTLTYTLDMGITDDSDFDNVLTSTFTLNTDKITLARMSGGQAISNSYPSNNTTEYQGCMMFQNPNASVLAMEGVTFTPFADTTVAPLAGEEIFINFYEWNDSWVDLDDPGPATNNDWFTALDLIAFETYYPASNSESGLPQYVPFTTPFQLVDDQRYLVCLQTFSTEVGFGYDNGLNYSGNVGIVRQPVSPVHVDGTWYTGGWSGVSAPSLTLHVFDAAELGLSEVTTLEAKAFPNPATDAVTISINTTGAATLTVTDVSGKVAMTDNITFDNNYAKVNIDGLAPGVYVFNVALENGLSSQFNIVKK
;
A
#
# COMPACT_ATOMS: atom_id res chain seq x y z
N MET A 1 -38.49 28.29 23.40
CA MET A 1 -37.32 29.19 23.57
C MET A 1 -36.78 29.05 24.99
N PRO A 2 -35.45 28.94 25.21
CA PRO A 2 -34.39 28.67 24.26
C PRO A 2 -33.68 27.32 24.50
N THR A 3 -33.38 26.71 23.36
CA THR A 3 -32.38 25.69 23.03
C THR A 3 -31.00 26.08 23.57
N LYS A 4 -30.31 25.16 24.25
CA LYS A 4 -28.88 25.30 24.56
C LYS A 4 -28.08 24.79 23.36
N ILE A 5 -27.67 25.73 22.52
CA ILE A 5 -26.58 25.57 21.56
C ILE A 5 -25.30 25.44 22.38
N TYR A 6 -24.70 24.25 22.43
CA TYR A 6 -23.34 24.11 22.95
C TYR A 6 -22.37 24.55 21.85
N SER A 7 -21.77 25.71 22.11
CA SER A 7 -20.80 26.44 21.29
C SER A 7 -19.59 25.57 20.90
N MET A 8 -19.37 25.42 19.59
CA MET A 8 -18.07 25.19 18.95
C MET A 8 -17.05 26.22 19.45
N LYS A 9 -16.21 25.87 20.42
CA LYS A 9 -15.13 26.75 20.92
C LYS A 9 -13.80 26.04 21.18
N LYS A 10 -13.63 24.80 20.71
CA LYS A 10 -12.38 24.05 20.88
C LYS A 10 -11.53 23.90 19.61
N THR A 11 -11.98 24.40 18.46
CA THR A 11 -11.33 24.19 17.16
C THR A 11 -10.09 25.05 16.88
N LEU A 12 -9.74 26.00 17.75
CA LEU A 12 -8.60 26.93 17.48
C LEU A 12 -7.25 26.45 18.02
N LEU A 13 -7.23 25.51 18.98
CA LEU A 13 -5.97 25.07 19.60
C LEU A 13 -5.44 23.76 19.00
N SER A 14 -6.30 22.95 18.38
CA SER A 14 -5.90 21.75 17.62
C SER A 14 -5.19 22.11 16.30
N LEU A 15 -5.54 23.23 15.66
CA LEU A 15 -4.92 23.67 14.40
C LEU A 15 -3.43 24.01 14.49
N ALA A 16 -2.91 24.40 15.67
CA ALA A 16 -1.49 24.74 15.84
C ALA A 16 -0.58 23.50 15.98
N VAL A 17 -1.13 22.36 16.43
CA VAL A 17 -0.38 21.10 16.60
C VAL A 17 -0.26 20.35 15.27
N VAL A 18 -1.20 20.56 14.33
CA VAL A 18 -1.13 20.06 12.94
C VAL A 18 0.14 20.54 12.23
N ALA A 19 0.70 21.70 12.59
CA ALA A 19 1.92 22.22 11.97
C ALA A 19 3.21 21.57 12.52
N SER A 20 3.35 21.39 13.84
CA SER A 20 4.69 21.11 14.40
C SER A 20 5.24 19.71 14.15
N GLY A 21 4.40 18.71 13.89
CA GLY A 21 4.83 17.33 13.60
C GLY A 21 4.94 16.97 12.12
N PHE A 22 4.29 17.75 11.24
CA PHE A 22 4.09 17.42 9.82
C PHE A 22 4.91 18.29 8.85
N MET A 23 5.63 19.31 9.34
CA MET A 23 6.44 20.22 8.50
C MET A 23 7.76 19.62 7.98
N ALA A 24 8.14 18.44 8.47
CA ALA A 24 9.49 17.92 8.28
C ALA A 24 9.81 17.55 6.82
N GLN A 25 8.97 16.77 6.14
CA GLN A 25 9.43 16.05 4.94
C GLN A 25 9.28 16.82 3.63
N ALA A 26 8.22 17.61 3.43
CA ALA A 26 7.91 18.23 2.13
C ALA A 26 9.01 19.16 1.58
N GLN A 27 9.74 19.82 2.47
CA GLN A 27 10.78 20.80 2.12
C GLN A 27 12.13 20.16 1.78
N VAL A 28 12.39 18.92 2.20
CA VAL A 28 13.66 18.22 1.97
C VAL A 28 13.52 17.38 0.71
N ILE A 29 14.37 17.65 -0.29
CA ILE A 29 14.31 16.96 -1.58
C ILE A 29 15.65 16.35 -1.97
N CYS A 30 15.56 15.28 -2.77
CA CYS A 30 16.67 14.68 -3.51
C CYS A 30 16.31 14.78 -4.99
N ALA A 31 16.58 15.92 -5.61
CA ALA A 31 16.05 16.22 -6.94
C ALA A 31 17.14 16.28 -8.01
N GLY A 32 16.88 15.68 -9.17
CA GLY A 32 17.72 15.89 -10.34
C GLY A 32 17.45 17.25 -10.95
N ILE A 33 18.53 17.93 -11.35
CA ILE A 33 18.50 19.24 -12.01
C ILE A 33 18.85 19.09 -13.49
N SER A 34 19.79 18.19 -13.81
CA SER A 34 20.14 17.86 -15.18
C SER A 34 20.85 16.52 -15.24
N PRO A 35 20.79 15.79 -16.36
CA PRO A 35 20.02 16.04 -17.60
C PRO A 35 18.50 15.78 -17.45
N ALA A 36 17.71 16.11 -18.46
CA ALA A 36 16.23 16.07 -18.43
C ALA A 36 15.64 14.73 -17.93
N ASN A 37 16.28 13.59 -18.20
CA ASN A 37 15.76 12.28 -17.80
C ASN A 37 15.92 11.97 -16.30
N VAL A 38 16.63 12.81 -15.54
CA VAL A 38 16.72 12.69 -14.07
C VAL A 38 15.98 13.81 -13.34
N VAL A 39 15.43 14.78 -14.07
CA VAL A 39 14.80 15.96 -13.48
C VAL A 39 13.59 15.58 -12.64
N GLY A 40 13.49 16.17 -11.45
CA GLY A 40 12.42 15.91 -10.50
C GLY A 40 12.93 15.33 -9.19
N ASN A 41 12.08 15.35 -8.16
CA ASN A 41 12.37 14.75 -6.87
C ASN A 41 12.35 13.22 -6.96
N HIS A 42 13.32 12.57 -6.32
CA HIS A 42 13.40 11.12 -6.21
C HIS A 42 12.97 10.68 -4.80
N ILE A 43 12.35 9.50 -4.70
CA ILE A 43 12.06 8.89 -3.40
C ILE A 43 13.38 8.72 -2.66
N HIS A 44 13.45 9.24 -1.43
CA HIS A 44 14.67 9.28 -0.67
C HIS A 44 14.43 9.21 0.83
N THR A 45 15.50 8.88 1.54
CA THR A 45 15.68 9.16 2.97
C THR A 45 16.96 9.95 3.12
N TRP A 46 17.17 10.53 4.30
CA TRP A 46 18.37 11.30 4.60
C TRP A 46 18.82 11.04 6.04
N ALA A 47 20.09 11.30 6.30
CA ALA A 47 20.69 11.16 7.63
C ALA A 47 20.30 12.35 8.52
N ASP A 48 19.28 12.17 9.38
CA ASP A 48 18.77 13.19 10.29
C ASP A 48 19.65 13.34 11.55
N PRO A 49 20.28 14.51 11.78
CA PRO A 49 21.08 14.72 12.98
C PRO A 49 20.24 14.71 14.28
N ALA A 50 18.92 14.90 14.21
CA ALA A 50 18.04 14.80 15.37
C ALA A 50 18.01 13.38 15.98
N GLY A 51 18.35 12.35 15.19
CA GLY A 51 18.50 10.96 15.67
C GLY A 51 19.67 10.76 16.63
N GLY A 52 20.62 11.69 16.69
CA GLY A 52 21.75 11.68 17.61
C GLY A 52 22.89 10.73 17.23
N ASP A 53 22.81 10.05 16.09
CA ASP A 53 23.84 9.17 15.51
C ASP A 53 24.53 9.77 14.27
N TRP A 54 24.05 10.91 13.79
CA TRP A 54 24.63 11.68 12.68
C TRP A 54 25.01 13.11 13.10
N ALA A 55 26.08 13.64 12.50
CA ALA A 55 26.49 15.05 12.63
C ALA A 55 26.30 15.86 11.33
N THR A 56 25.41 15.36 10.45
CA THR A 56 25.05 15.95 9.17
C THR A 56 24.31 17.28 9.34
N PRO A 57 24.21 18.11 8.29
CA PRO A 57 23.37 19.32 8.35
C PRO A 57 21.90 18.99 8.61
N ASP A 58 21.23 19.81 9.40
CA ASP A 58 19.77 19.72 9.64
C ASP A 58 19.01 20.36 8.47
N TYR A 59 18.29 19.54 7.69
CA TYR A 59 17.53 20.01 6.53
C TYR A 59 16.15 20.56 6.84
N PHE A 60 15.73 20.61 8.11
CA PHE A 60 14.57 21.41 8.48
C PHE A 60 14.89 22.91 8.55
N ILE A 61 16.16 23.29 8.41
CA ILE A 61 16.61 24.67 8.38
C ILE A 61 16.70 25.14 6.91
N PRO A 62 15.91 26.15 6.48
CA PRO A 62 16.01 26.72 5.14
C PRO A 62 17.43 27.21 4.81
N GLY A 63 17.84 27.03 3.55
CA GLY A 63 19.18 27.37 3.08
C GLY A 63 20.24 26.29 3.31
N ASN A 64 19.94 25.23 4.06
CA ASN A 64 20.78 24.04 4.10
C ASN A 64 20.46 23.18 2.87
N PHE A 65 21.23 23.33 1.81
CA PHE A 65 21.18 22.46 0.65
C PHE A 65 22.53 22.47 -0.09
N ILE A 66 22.71 21.50 -0.98
CA ILE A 66 23.80 21.50 -1.94
C ILE A 66 23.26 21.27 -3.35
N VAL A 67 23.91 21.87 -4.35
CA VAL A 67 23.68 21.59 -5.77
C VAL A 67 25.02 21.31 -6.39
N ASP A 68 25.26 20.05 -6.78
CA ASP A 68 26.52 19.70 -7.44
C ASP A 68 26.38 18.48 -8.35
N THR A 69 27.46 18.18 -9.06
CA THR A 69 27.59 17.07 -9.99
C THR A 69 27.83 15.76 -9.23
N LEU A 70 27.27 14.66 -9.72
CA LEU A 70 27.54 13.33 -9.20
C LEU A 70 28.92 12.80 -9.61
N ALA A 71 29.56 12.02 -8.73
CA ALA A 71 30.75 11.24 -9.02
C ALA A 71 30.71 9.90 -8.28
N MET A 72 30.97 8.81 -9.00
CA MET A 72 31.07 7.48 -8.39
C MET A 72 32.32 7.39 -7.53
N VAL A 73 32.20 6.81 -6.33
CA VAL A 73 33.37 6.52 -5.49
C VAL A 73 34.15 5.31 -6.01
N GLU A 74 35.43 5.22 -5.68
CA GLU A 74 36.28 4.08 -6.03
C GLU A 74 37.36 3.91 -4.96
N ASP A 75 37.37 2.77 -4.27
CA ASP A 75 38.32 2.44 -3.19
C ASP A 75 39.35 1.36 -3.58
N GLY A 76 39.28 0.81 -4.80
CA GLY A 76 40.20 -0.19 -5.32
C GLY A 76 39.90 -1.63 -4.92
N THR A 77 38.85 -1.90 -4.14
CA THR A 77 38.52 -3.26 -3.69
C THR A 77 38.07 -4.15 -4.86
N PRO A 78 38.73 -5.28 -5.12
CA PRO A 78 38.39 -6.13 -6.27
C PRO A 78 37.10 -6.93 -6.04
N GLY A 79 36.34 -7.14 -7.13
CA GLY A 79 35.19 -8.04 -7.16
C GLY A 79 33.86 -7.34 -7.41
N THR A 80 32.79 -8.14 -7.46
CA THR A 80 31.41 -7.69 -7.62
C THR A 80 30.55 -8.25 -6.49
N ASN A 81 29.64 -7.44 -5.96
CA ASN A 81 28.71 -7.86 -4.94
C ASN A 81 27.54 -8.68 -5.54
N PRO A 82 26.65 -9.27 -4.73
CA PRO A 82 25.54 -10.09 -5.22
C PRO A 82 24.58 -9.36 -6.18
N GLN A 83 24.49 -8.03 -6.09
CA GLN A 83 23.67 -7.19 -6.98
C GLN A 83 24.39 -6.88 -8.32
N GLY A 84 25.59 -7.41 -8.54
CA GLY A 84 26.37 -7.20 -9.75
C GLY A 84 27.14 -5.87 -9.79
N ASN A 85 27.16 -5.13 -8.69
CA ASN A 85 27.87 -3.86 -8.59
C ASN A 85 29.33 -4.07 -8.16
N PRO A 86 30.28 -3.25 -8.63
CA PRO A 86 31.68 -3.31 -8.17
C PRO A 86 31.78 -3.08 -6.67
N ILE A 87 32.49 -3.97 -5.96
CA ILE A 87 32.74 -3.82 -4.51
C ILE A 87 33.54 -2.53 -4.24
N SER A 88 34.40 -2.13 -5.18
CA SER A 88 35.16 -0.89 -5.06
C SER A 88 34.34 0.38 -4.95
N GLN A 89 33.08 0.33 -5.40
CA GLN A 89 32.14 1.43 -5.39
C GLN A 89 31.24 1.42 -4.15
N GLU A 90 31.52 0.53 -3.20
CA GLU A 90 30.90 0.53 -1.89
C GLU A 90 31.60 1.48 -0.91
N GLY A 91 32.79 1.99 -1.23
CA GLY A 91 33.48 3.02 -0.44
C GLY A 91 33.82 2.59 0.98
N CYS A 92 34.15 1.32 1.18
CA CYS A 92 34.44 0.78 2.51
C CYS A 92 35.87 1.08 2.97
N ASN A 93 36.75 1.41 2.04
CA ASN A 93 38.12 1.86 2.31
C ASN A 93 38.33 3.31 1.86
N ALA A 94 39.50 3.85 2.19
CA ALA A 94 39.90 5.17 1.70
C ALA A 94 39.82 5.24 0.17
N LEU A 95 39.10 6.24 -0.35
CA LEU A 95 38.87 6.37 -1.78
C LEU A 95 40.18 6.70 -2.52
N ILE A 96 40.47 5.96 -3.59
CA ILE A 96 41.65 6.15 -4.42
C ILE A 96 41.41 7.17 -5.54
N ASN A 97 40.15 7.50 -5.82
CA ASN A 97 39.74 8.44 -6.85
C ASN A 97 39.37 9.84 -6.32
N GLY A 98 39.94 10.26 -5.18
CA GLY A 98 39.66 11.56 -4.54
C GLY A 98 39.53 12.74 -5.51
N PRO A 99 40.47 12.99 -6.45
CA PRO A 99 40.36 14.08 -7.42
C PRO A 99 39.09 14.08 -8.29
N ALA A 100 38.45 12.92 -8.49
CA ALA A 100 37.19 12.82 -9.23
C ALA A 100 35.96 13.18 -8.38
N VAL A 101 36.07 13.02 -7.05
CA VAL A 101 34.99 13.15 -6.04
C VAL A 101 35.08 14.47 -5.26
N THR A 102 36.25 15.08 -5.13
CA THR A 102 36.44 16.36 -4.43
C THR A 102 35.52 17.45 -5.01
N GLY A 103 34.77 18.11 -4.14
CA GLY A 103 33.84 19.17 -4.54
C GLY A 103 32.56 18.66 -5.21
N LYS A 104 32.26 17.36 -5.16
CA LYS A 104 31.10 16.75 -5.81
C LYS A 104 30.26 15.91 -4.85
N ILE A 105 29.10 15.46 -5.32
CA ILE A 105 28.25 14.51 -4.61
C ILE A 105 28.74 13.09 -4.92
N ALA A 106 29.21 12.38 -3.90
CA ALA A 106 29.68 11.02 -4.00
C ALA A 106 28.50 10.04 -4.13
N VAL A 107 28.54 9.15 -5.12
CA VAL A 107 27.56 8.07 -5.29
C VAL A 107 28.18 6.74 -4.84
N ILE A 108 27.49 6.03 -3.95
CA ILE A 108 28.03 4.85 -3.24
C ILE A 108 26.98 3.74 -3.21
N TYR A 109 27.38 2.50 -3.50
CA TYR A 109 26.49 1.34 -3.31
C TYR A 109 26.44 0.85 -1.84
N ARG A 110 25.25 0.51 -1.35
CA ARG A 110 25.06 -0.16 -0.06
C ARG A 110 25.43 -1.65 -0.16
N ASN A 111 26.35 -2.11 0.69
CA ASN A 111 26.52 -3.53 1.02
C ASN A 111 27.42 -3.75 2.25
N THR A 112 28.74 -3.88 2.06
CA THR A 112 29.67 -4.59 2.95
C THR A 112 29.95 -3.88 4.28
N CYS A 113 29.86 -2.55 4.32
CA CYS A 113 30.21 -1.72 5.47
C CYS A 113 29.07 -0.77 5.86
N GLU A 114 29.16 -0.18 7.06
CA GLU A 114 28.16 0.73 7.61
C GLU A 114 28.06 2.06 6.82
N PHE A 115 26.91 2.74 6.94
CA PHE A 115 26.63 3.99 6.23
C PHE A 115 27.54 5.14 6.64
N GLY A 116 27.82 5.29 7.95
CA GLY A 116 28.74 6.30 8.48
C GLY A 116 30.14 6.20 7.86
N ALA A 117 30.72 5.00 7.84
CA ALA A 117 32.04 4.76 7.27
C ALA A 117 32.11 5.14 5.78
N LYS A 118 31.08 4.78 5.00
CA LYS A 118 30.96 5.14 3.57
C LYS A 118 31.00 6.66 3.39
N ALA A 119 30.15 7.36 4.13
CA ALA A 119 30.03 8.81 4.03
C ALA A 119 31.30 9.52 4.54
N LEU A 120 31.92 9.01 5.61
CA LEU A 120 33.18 9.55 6.14
C LEU A 120 34.33 9.36 5.15
N ASN A 121 34.43 8.22 4.46
CA ASN A 121 35.43 8.00 3.42
C ASN A 121 35.25 8.98 2.23
N ALA A 122 34.00 9.21 1.81
CA ALA A 122 33.71 10.20 0.77
C ALA A 122 34.04 11.63 1.23
N GLN A 123 33.67 12.00 2.45
CA GLN A 123 34.02 13.29 3.07
C GLN A 123 35.53 13.51 3.12
N ASN A 124 36.29 12.50 3.57
CA ASN A 124 37.75 12.55 3.65
C ASN A 124 38.39 12.68 2.26
N ALA A 125 37.72 12.21 1.21
CA ALA A 125 38.12 12.40 -0.18
C ALA A 125 37.67 13.77 -0.77
N GLY A 126 37.03 14.62 0.05
CA GLY A 126 36.60 15.97 -0.29
C GLY A 126 35.22 16.06 -0.93
N ALA A 127 34.38 15.02 -0.87
CA ALA A 127 32.99 15.12 -1.30
C ALA A 127 32.25 16.21 -0.52
N VAL A 128 31.29 16.87 -1.17
CA VAL A 128 30.43 17.89 -0.52
C VAL A 128 29.05 17.35 -0.16
N GLY A 129 28.76 16.10 -0.55
CA GLY A 129 27.56 15.36 -0.19
C GLY A 129 27.65 13.92 -0.66
N VAL A 130 26.70 13.09 -0.24
CA VAL A 130 26.67 11.64 -0.52
C VAL A 130 25.26 11.21 -0.90
N ILE A 131 25.15 10.40 -1.95
CA ILE A 131 23.98 9.59 -2.27
C ILE A 131 24.37 8.12 -2.15
N ILE A 132 23.73 7.41 -1.22
CA ILE A 132 23.85 5.96 -1.07
C ILE A 132 22.72 5.30 -1.85
N ILE A 133 23.08 4.42 -2.79
CA ILE A 133 22.11 3.62 -3.54
C ILE A 133 21.82 2.36 -2.72
N ASN A 134 20.57 2.17 -2.36
CA ASN A 134 20.13 0.95 -1.69
C ASN A 134 20.26 -0.27 -2.62
N ARG A 135 20.41 -1.46 -2.04
CA ARG A 135 20.44 -2.73 -2.78
C ARG A 135 19.03 -3.18 -3.20
N ASP A 136 18.03 -2.77 -2.43
CA ASP A 136 16.61 -3.09 -2.61
C ASP A 136 15.91 -1.88 -3.26
N ASP A 137 14.76 -2.08 -3.92
CA ASP A 137 14.02 -1.01 -4.62
C ASP A 137 13.17 -0.15 -3.67
N GLU A 138 13.81 0.36 -2.63
CA GLU A 138 13.22 1.20 -1.60
C GLU A 138 14.29 2.13 -0.98
N ALA A 139 13.86 3.23 -0.36
CA ALA A 139 14.73 4.05 0.48
C ALA A 139 14.45 3.75 1.96
N ILE A 140 15.50 3.50 2.75
CA ILE A 140 15.36 3.14 4.17
C ILE A 140 16.06 4.16 5.08
N ALA A 141 15.66 4.24 6.34
CA ALA A 141 16.39 5.03 7.32
C ALA A 141 17.83 4.48 7.47
N MET A 142 18.81 5.39 7.49
CA MET A 142 20.23 5.04 7.62
C MET A 142 20.68 5.23 9.06
N GLY A 143 21.14 4.16 9.72
CA GLY A 143 21.83 4.29 11.01
C GLY A 143 23.25 4.83 10.83
N GLY A 144 23.65 5.78 11.68
CA GLY A 144 24.96 6.45 11.64
C GLY A 144 26.15 5.53 11.89
N GLY A 145 25.94 4.43 12.63
CA GLY A 145 27.01 3.50 12.96
C GLY A 145 28.08 4.14 13.87
N ALA A 146 29.31 3.63 13.80
CA ALA A 146 30.43 4.16 14.58
C ALA A 146 30.90 5.52 14.07
N ASP A 147 30.81 5.76 12.77
CA ASP A 147 31.42 6.92 12.11
C ASP A 147 30.46 8.09 11.84
N GLY A 148 29.14 7.91 11.97
CA GLY A 148 28.12 8.90 11.61
C GLY A 148 28.27 10.27 12.28
N LEU A 149 28.73 10.31 13.54
CA LEU A 149 29.01 11.55 14.27
C LEU A 149 30.26 12.32 13.77
N SER A 150 31.04 11.73 12.87
CA SER A 150 32.17 12.39 12.21
C SER A 150 31.83 12.91 10.81
N VAL A 151 30.62 12.63 10.32
CA VAL A 151 30.14 13.03 9.00
C VAL A 151 29.40 14.36 9.11
N THR A 152 29.93 15.40 8.48
CA THR A 152 29.41 16.77 8.47
C THR A 152 28.90 17.22 7.09
N ILE A 153 28.91 16.32 6.11
CA ILE A 153 28.36 16.55 4.77
C ILE A 153 26.97 15.91 4.62
N PRO A 154 26.11 16.39 3.70
CA PRO A 154 24.87 15.75 3.30
C PRO A 154 24.99 14.25 3.04
N VAL A 155 24.07 13.45 3.58
CA VAL A 155 23.95 12.02 3.25
C VAL A 155 22.49 11.68 2.98
N PHE A 156 22.23 11.27 1.74
CA PHE A 156 20.91 10.85 1.25
C PHE A 156 20.99 9.40 0.79
N MET A 157 19.84 8.71 0.82
CA MET A 157 19.70 7.39 0.21
C MET A 157 18.54 7.39 -0.78
N VAL A 158 18.72 6.64 -1.87
CA VAL A 158 17.70 6.38 -2.89
C VAL A 158 17.55 4.88 -3.13
N SER A 159 16.45 4.48 -3.77
CA SER A 159 16.19 3.09 -4.17
C SER A 159 17.19 2.57 -5.21
N SER A 160 17.22 1.26 -5.40
CA SER A 160 18.03 0.62 -6.45
C SER A 160 17.61 1.03 -7.87
N SER A 161 16.31 1.28 -8.13
CA SER A 161 15.83 1.75 -9.43
C SER A 161 16.27 3.18 -9.73
N THR A 162 16.11 4.12 -8.79
CA THR A 162 16.64 5.49 -8.90
C THR A 162 18.16 5.46 -9.05
N GLY A 163 18.84 4.64 -8.24
CA GLY A 163 20.29 4.47 -8.34
C GLY A 163 20.73 4.02 -9.73
N THR A 164 20.02 3.07 -10.33
CA THR A 164 20.25 2.58 -11.70
C THR A 164 20.03 3.68 -12.74
N LEU A 165 18.97 4.49 -12.60
CA LEU A 165 18.74 5.66 -13.46
C LEU A 165 19.92 6.63 -13.39
N LEU A 166 20.36 6.98 -12.18
CA LEU A 166 21.45 7.94 -11.96
C LEU A 166 22.77 7.39 -12.53
N THR A 167 23.16 6.16 -12.21
CA THR A 167 24.45 5.60 -12.65
C THR A 167 24.50 5.35 -14.15
N ASN A 168 23.40 4.89 -14.78
CA ASN A 168 23.31 4.78 -16.24
C ASN A 168 23.44 6.14 -16.92
N THR A 169 22.85 7.18 -16.33
CA THR A 169 22.97 8.54 -16.84
C THR A 169 24.39 9.06 -16.70
N MET A 170 25.01 8.88 -15.52
CA MET A 170 26.41 9.24 -15.24
C MET A 170 27.41 8.58 -16.19
N ALA A 171 27.10 7.37 -16.69
CA ALA A 171 27.95 6.67 -17.65
C ALA A 171 28.00 7.35 -19.03
N THR A 172 27.03 8.23 -19.33
CA THR A 172 26.92 8.89 -20.64
C THR A 172 27.09 10.41 -20.58
N GLN A 173 26.77 11.04 -19.45
CA GLN A 173 26.84 12.50 -19.26
C GLN A 173 26.89 12.89 -17.79
N SER A 174 27.27 14.14 -17.50
CA SER A 174 27.25 14.69 -16.15
C SER A 174 25.82 14.79 -15.61
N VAL A 175 25.64 14.42 -14.34
CA VAL A 175 24.37 14.53 -13.62
C VAL A 175 24.52 15.55 -12.51
N VAL A 176 23.61 16.52 -12.41
CA VAL A 176 23.57 17.52 -11.33
C VAL A 176 22.35 17.25 -10.47
N MET A 177 22.54 17.19 -9.15
CA MET A 177 21.50 16.96 -8.17
C MET A 177 21.42 18.11 -7.16
N PHE A 178 20.23 18.36 -6.66
CA PHE A 178 19.93 19.18 -5.49
C PHE A 178 19.63 18.26 -4.31
N LEU A 179 20.32 18.43 -3.20
CA LEU A 179 20.07 17.70 -1.94
C LEU A 179 19.85 18.70 -0.80
N GLY A 180 18.70 18.64 -0.12
CA GLY A 180 18.43 19.43 1.09
C GLY A 180 17.13 20.21 1.04
N ASN A 181 17.06 21.33 1.79
CA ASN A 181 15.86 22.13 1.93
C ASN A 181 15.67 23.07 0.72
N LYS A 182 14.56 22.93 0.00
CA LYS A 182 14.25 23.77 -1.18
C LYS A 182 13.65 25.14 -0.84
N THR A 183 13.23 25.37 0.41
CA THR A 183 12.66 26.65 0.84
C THR A 183 13.68 27.77 0.66
N GLY A 184 13.32 28.73 -0.18
CA GLY A 184 14.15 29.87 -0.56
C GLY A 184 15.23 29.56 -1.59
N ALA A 185 15.31 28.33 -2.12
CA ALA A 185 16.30 27.97 -3.13
C ALA A 185 15.98 28.58 -4.50
N TYR A 186 14.69 28.79 -4.78
CA TYR A 186 14.15 29.25 -6.06
C TYR A 186 13.44 30.60 -5.96
N GLN A 187 13.27 31.33 -7.08
CA GLN A 187 12.57 32.61 -7.05
C GLN A 187 11.06 32.40 -6.90
N ASN A 188 10.49 31.56 -7.76
CA ASN A 188 9.08 31.17 -7.74
C ASN A 188 9.01 29.65 -7.59
N ASP A 189 8.47 29.19 -6.47
CA ASP A 189 8.34 27.76 -6.18
C ASP A 189 7.15 27.61 -5.23
N VAL A 190 6.05 27.09 -5.74
CA VAL A 190 4.95 26.60 -4.92
C VAL A 190 4.91 25.11 -5.03
N GLY A 191 4.37 24.46 -4.01
CA GLY A 191 4.32 23.01 -4.03
C GLY A 191 3.42 22.45 -2.98
N ALA A 192 3.10 21.17 -3.19
CA ALA A 192 2.44 20.34 -2.22
C ALA A 192 3.06 18.94 -2.27
N SER A 193 2.98 18.23 -1.16
CA SER A 193 3.55 16.89 -1.05
C SER A 193 2.45 15.83 -0.93
N ALA A 194 2.74 14.61 -1.40
CA ALA A 194 1.77 13.51 -1.41
C ALA A 194 1.38 13.08 0.02
N ASP A 195 2.29 13.22 0.99
CA ASP A 195 2.05 12.92 2.40
C ASP A 195 1.12 13.92 3.11
N GLN A 196 0.85 15.07 2.49
CA GLN A 196 -0.07 16.10 3.01
C GLN A 196 -1.24 16.38 2.06
N THR A 197 -1.49 15.44 1.15
CA THR A 197 -2.58 15.51 0.18
C THR A 197 -3.55 14.36 0.44
N MET A 198 -4.85 14.66 0.47
CA MET A 198 -5.88 13.64 0.58
C MET A 198 -6.10 12.96 -0.77
N ILE A 199 -6.20 11.64 -0.74
CA ILE A 199 -6.60 10.81 -1.88
C ILE A 199 -7.96 10.16 -1.60
N ALA A 200 -8.52 9.45 -2.60
CA ALA A 200 -9.73 8.67 -2.40
C ALA A 200 -9.57 7.71 -1.19
N PRO A 201 -10.59 7.53 -0.33
CA PRO A 201 -10.49 6.71 0.88
C PRO A 201 -10.03 5.26 0.63
N PHE A 202 -10.28 4.75 -0.58
CA PHE A 202 -9.90 3.41 -1.00
C PHE A 202 -9.36 3.46 -2.45
N GLY A 203 -8.33 2.66 -2.74
CA GLY A 203 -7.83 2.46 -4.11
C GLY A 203 -8.78 1.61 -4.96
N GLY A 204 -9.60 0.79 -4.31
CA GLY A 204 -10.75 0.10 -4.91
C GLY A 204 -11.96 0.18 -3.98
N ALA A 205 -13.11 0.61 -4.49
CA ALA A 205 -14.36 0.68 -3.73
C ALA A 205 -15.54 0.11 -4.51
N THR A 206 -16.61 -0.26 -3.79
CA THR A 206 -17.84 -0.75 -4.40
C THR A 206 -18.84 0.37 -4.67
N THR A 207 -19.49 0.34 -5.83
CA THR A 207 -20.62 1.22 -6.18
C THR A 207 -21.83 1.04 -5.26
N MET A 208 -21.88 -0.05 -4.47
CA MET A 208 -22.92 -0.27 -3.46
C MET A 208 -22.81 0.68 -2.27
N LEU A 209 -21.61 1.18 -1.96
CA LEU A 209 -21.35 2.09 -0.85
C LEU A 209 -20.89 3.48 -1.27
N ASP A 210 -20.35 3.62 -2.48
CA ASP A 210 -19.68 4.85 -2.87
C ASP A 210 -20.65 6.05 -2.83
N ASN A 211 -20.27 7.05 -2.04
CA ASN A 211 -21.06 8.24 -1.78
C ASN A 211 -20.19 9.51 -1.86
N GLY A 212 -19.07 9.42 -2.56
CA GLY A 212 -18.14 10.53 -2.67
C GLY A 212 -17.25 10.70 -1.43
N PHE A 213 -16.39 11.72 -1.47
CA PHE A 213 -15.40 11.96 -0.41
C PHE A 213 -14.91 13.41 -0.39
N ASN A 214 -14.29 13.79 0.74
CA ASN A 214 -13.66 15.09 0.91
C ASN A 214 -12.28 15.14 0.26
N LEU A 215 -11.96 16.30 -0.32
CA LEU A 215 -10.69 16.58 -0.99
C LEU A 215 -9.91 17.62 -0.20
N GLY A 216 -8.60 17.58 -0.32
CA GLY A 216 -7.77 18.63 0.24
C GLY A 216 -6.28 18.38 0.14
N LEU A 217 -5.51 19.45 0.29
CA LEU A 217 -4.06 19.42 0.37
C LEU A 217 -3.52 20.59 1.18
N GLN A 218 -2.31 20.39 1.69
CA GLN A 218 -1.48 21.46 2.22
C GLN A 218 -0.57 22.00 1.10
N LEU A 219 -0.68 23.30 0.86
CA LEU A 219 0.16 24.01 -0.10
C LEU A 219 1.20 24.88 0.61
N TYR A 220 2.35 25.08 -0.02
CA TYR A 220 3.47 25.91 0.45
C TYR A 220 3.92 26.88 -0.64
N ASN A 221 4.37 28.06 -0.23
CA ASN A 221 5.25 28.89 -1.03
C ASN A 221 6.69 28.67 -0.59
N PHE A 222 7.42 27.83 -1.31
CA PHE A 222 8.83 27.59 -1.09
C PHE A 222 9.72 28.67 -1.72
N GLY A 223 9.21 29.45 -2.68
CA GLY A 223 9.94 30.47 -3.40
C GLY A 223 10.29 31.70 -2.56
N GLN A 224 11.28 32.47 -3.02
CA GLN A 224 11.66 33.74 -2.40
C GLN A 224 10.63 34.85 -2.61
N VAL A 225 9.79 34.74 -3.64
CA VAL A 225 8.84 35.77 -4.05
C VAL A 225 7.43 35.47 -3.50
N THR A 226 6.78 36.53 -3.00
CA THR A 226 5.37 36.50 -2.62
C THR A 226 4.47 36.17 -3.81
N GLN A 227 3.66 35.12 -3.69
CA GLN A 227 2.72 34.68 -4.74
C GLN A 227 1.33 35.26 -4.48
N SER A 228 0.71 35.86 -5.49
CA SER A 228 -0.60 36.54 -5.36
C SER A 228 -1.65 36.11 -6.39
N ASN A 229 -1.27 35.31 -7.40
CA ASN A 229 -2.16 34.82 -8.46
C ASN A 229 -2.18 33.29 -8.50
N LEU A 230 -2.10 32.66 -7.32
CA LEU A 230 -2.03 31.22 -7.19
C LEU A 230 -3.42 30.59 -7.24
N THR A 231 -3.58 29.55 -8.04
CA THR A 231 -4.77 28.72 -8.09
C THR A 231 -4.42 27.27 -7.78
N VAL A 232 -5.37 26.57 -7.16
CA VAL A 232 -5.30 25.14 -6.90
C VAL A 232 -6.54 24.50 -7.49
N THR A 233 -6.35 23.63 -8.46
CA THR A 233 -7.43 22.91 -9.14
C THR A 233 -7.47 21.47 -8.66
N ALA A 234 -8.64 20.99 -8.24
CA ALA A 234 -8.91 19.58 -8.01
C ALA A 234 -9.80 19.06 -9.14
N ASN A 235 -9.33 18.05 -9.86
CA ASN A 235 -9.96 17.48 -11.02
C ASN A 235 -10.14 15.97 -10.84
N ILE A 236 -11.33 15.43 -11.11
CA ILE A 236 -11.54 13.98 -11.18
C ILE A 236 -12.05 13.62 -12.58
N ASP A 237 -11.25 12.85 -13.29
CA ASP A 237 -11.65 12.21 -14.54
C ASP A 237 -12.10 10.79 -14.24
N GLY A 238 -13.34 10.47 -14.61
CA GLY A 238 -13.93 9.14 -14.49
C GLY A 238 -14.07 8.43 -15.85
N PRO A 239 -14.77 7.28 -15.88
CA PRO A 239 -14.89 6.45 -17.08
C PRO A 239 -15.57 7.14 -18.27
N SER A 240 -16.37 8.18 -18.01
CA SER A 240 -17.11 8.94 -19.03
C SER A 240 -16.54 10.35 -19.27
N GLY A 241 -15.31 10.61 -18.82
CA GLY A 241 -14.66 11.93 -18.89
C GLY A 241 -14.65 12.65 -17.54
N ASN A 242 -14.47 13.97 -17.58
CA ASN A 242 -14.39 14.76 -16.36
C ASN A 242 -15.72 14.79 -15.60
N VAL A 243 -15.67 14.44 -14.31
CA VAL A 243 -16.84 14.37 -13.42
C VAL A 243 -16.76 15.34 -12.24
N TYR A 244 -15.60 15.93 -12.01
CA TYR A 244 -15.37 16.93 -10.97
C TYR A 244 -14.26 17.88 -11.39
N ASN A 245 -14.50 19.18 -11.26
CA ASN A 245 -13.50 20.21 -11.50
C ASN A 245 -13.81 21.42 -10.63
N GLN A 246 -12.97 21.65 -9.62
CA GLN A 246 -13.10 22.77 -8.70
C GLN A 246 -11.78 23.53 -8.60
N VAL A 247 -11.88 24.85 -8.55
CA VAL A 247 -10.72 25.75 -8.49
C VAL A 247 -10.81 26.62 -7.25
N ILE A 248 -9.73 26.65 -6.48
CA ILE A 248 -9.54 27.55 -5.35
C ILE A 248 -8.56 28.63 -5.78
N ASN A 249 -8.96 29.90 -5.59
CA ASN A 249 -8.05 31.02 -5.69
C ASN A 249 -7.39 31.20 -4.33
N ALA A 250 -6.10 30.91 -4.25
CA ALA A 250 -5.34 31.04 -3.02
C ALA A 250 -5.20 32.52 -2.62
N PRO A 251 -5.06 32.83 -1.31
CA PRO A 251 -4.66 34.17 -0.88
C PRO A 251 -3.22 34.46 -1.33
N THR A 252 -2.78 35.70 -1.07
CA THR A 252 -1.36 36.02 -1.13
C THR A 252 -0.58 35.20 -0.11
N LEU A 253 0.52 34.57 -0.55
CA LEU A 253 1.42 33.77 0.27
C LEU A 253 2.83 34.35 0.18
N ASP A 254 3.39 34.79 1.30
CA ASP A 254 4.80 35.18 1.38
C ASP A 254 5.71 33.94 1.40
N MET A 255 7.03 34.14 1.34
CA MET A 255 8.00 33.05 1.41
C MET A 255 7.83 32.26 2.71
N GLY A 256 7.69 30.94 2.60
CA GLY A 256 7.51 30.02 3.72
C GLY A 256 6.08 29.97 4.27
N ASP A 257 5.16 30.77 3.73
CA ASP A 257 3.75 30.67 4.09
C ASP A 257 3.13 29.40 3.52
N THR A 258 2.02 29.00 4.15
CA THR A 258 1.30 27.78 3.81
C THR A 258 -0.19 28.05 3.69
N LEU A 259 -0.88 27.24 2.88
CA LEU A 259 -2.33 27.28 2.74
C LEU A 259 -2.92 25.89 2.93
N SER A 260 -3.73 25.73 3.98
CA SER A 260 -4.43 24.47 4.28
C SER A 260 -5.79 24.45 3.59
N ILE A 261 -5.90 23.74 2.47
CA ILE A 261 -7.16 23.56 1.74
C ILE A 261 -7.79 22.24 2.17
N PHE A 262 -8.62 22.27 3.21
CA PHE A 262 -9.29 21.09 3.76
C PHE A 262 -10.73 21.43 4.16
N ASN A 263 -11.61 20.44 4.13
CA ASN A 263 -12.99 20.63 4.52
C ASN A 263 -13.11 21.21 5.94
N GLY A 264 -13.94 22.23 6.11
CA GLY A 264 -14.11 22.99 7.35
C GLY A 264 -13.18 24.21 7.51
N ASN A 265 -12.18 24.38 6.64
CA ASN A 265 -11.31 25.56 6.65
C ASN A 265 -11.91 26.74 5.86
N ALA A 266 -11.25 27.90 5.95
CA ALA A 266 -11.60 29.08 5.15
C ALA A 266 -11.47 28.84 3.65
N TYR A 267 -10.55 27.95 3.26
CA TYR A 267 -10.36 27.48 1.89
C TYR A 267 -10.61 25.98 1.89
N GLU A 268 -11.60 25.55 1.12
CA GLU A 268 -11.99 24.14 1.03
C GLU A 268 -12.55 23.86 -0.35
N PHE A 269 -12.33 22.63 -0.83
CA PHE A 269 -13.04 22.11 -1.98
C PHE A 269 -14.43 21.63 -1.55
N PRO A 270 -15.49 21.86 -2.37
CA PRO A 270 -16.72 21.10 -2.23
C PRO A 270 -16.41 19.60 -2.29
N PRO A 271 -17.06 18.74 -1.50
CA PRO A 271 -16.85 17.30 -1.60
C PRO A 271 -17.10 16.79 -3.02
N PHE A 272 -16.38 15.75 -3.43
CA PHE A 272 -16.74 15.01 -4.65
C PHE A 272 -18.06 14.32 -4.39
N ASP A 273 -19.11 14.69 -5.13
CA ASP A 273 -20.44 14.10 -5.00
C ASP A 273 -21.14 14.04 -6.36
N LEU A 274 -21.52 12.84 -6.81
CA LEU A 274 -22.28 12.60 -8.05
C LEU A 274 -23.78 12.40 -7.82
N GLY A 275 -24.30 12.78 -6.65
CA GLY A 275 -25.72 12.68 -6.30
C GLY A 275 -26.04 11.50 -5.38
N GLY A 276 -25.04 10.99 -4.67
CA GLY A 276 -25.16 9.90 -3.71
C GLY A 276 -25.10 8.48 -4.28
N VAL A 277 -25.22 7.48 -3.39
CA VAL A 277 -25.08 6.04 -3.69
C VAL A 277 -25.83 5.61 -4.95
N GLY A 278 -25.15 4.86 -5.82
CA GLY A 278 -25.68 4.35 -7.09
C GLY A 278 -25.53 5.30 -8.29
N ASN A 279 -25.10 6.55 -8.08
CA ASN A 279 -24.84 7.50 -9.18
C ASN A 279 -23.38 7.53 -9.65
N TYR A 280 -22.55 6.62 -9.14
CA TYR A 280 -21.14 6.52 -9.47
C TYR A 280 -20.90 5.37 -10.45
N PRO A 281 -20.58 5.64 -11.74
CA PRO A 281 -20.28 4.59 -12.70
C PRO A 281 -19.08 3.73 -12.29
N ALA A 282 -19.18 2.41 -12.47
CA ALA A 282 -18.03 1.54 -12.30
C ALA A 282 -16.95 1.85 -13.35
N GLY A 283 -15.68 1.77 -12.94
CA GLY A 283 -14.49 1.96 -13.75
C GLY A 283 -13.40 2.74 -13.01
N ASP A 284 -12.37 3.13 -13.76
CA ASP A 284 -11.20 3.81 -13.21
C ASP A 284 -11.41 5.33 -13.17
N TYR A 285 -10.94 5.92 -12.08
CA TYR A 285 -10.95 7.35 -11.82
C TYR A 285 -9.55 7.85 -11.54
N THR A 286 -9.27 9.07 -11.97
CA THR A 286 -8.01 9.78 -11.70
C THR A 286 -8.32 11.09 -11.02
N LEU A 287 -7.85 11.25 -9.78
CA LEU A 287 -7.86 12.51 -9.04
C LEU A 287 -6.52 13.22 -9.27
N THR A 288 -6.59 14.45 -9.77
CA THR A 288 -5.44 15.30 -10.01
C THR A 288 -5.61 16.62 -9.28
N TYR A 289 -4.62 17.00 -8.49
CA TYR A 289 -4.44 18.36 -7.97
C TYR A 289 -3.39 19.08 -8.80
N THR A 290 -3.70 20.29 -9.25
CA THR A 290 -2.77 21.14 -10.02
C THR A 290 -2.63 22.50 -9.36
N LEU A 291 -1.39 22.89 -9.08
CA LEU A 291 -1.00 24.21 -8.59
C LEU A 291 -0.57 25.06 -9.79
N ASP A 292 -1.06 26.30 -9.88
CA ASP A 292 -0.70 27.23 -10.95
C ASP A 292 -0.57 28.66 -10.42
N MET A 293 0.62 29.24 -10.54
CA MET A 293 0.91 30.64 -10.17
C MET A 293 0.59 31.65 -11.28
N GLY A 294 0.19 31.19 -12.47
CA GLY A 294 0.05 32.00 -13.68
C GLY A 294 1.39 32.47 -14.27
N ILE A 295 2.50 31.99 -13.71
CA ILE A 295 3.89 32.24 -14.11
C ILE A 295 4.67 30.93 -14.02
N THR A 296 5.89 30.91 -14.57
CA THR A 296 6.78 29.75 -14.45
C THR A 296 7.17 29.51 -13.00
N ASP A 297 6.97 28.27 -12.56
CA ASP A 297 7.57 27.71 -11.37
C ASP A 297 8.96 27.18 -11.70
N ASP A 298 9.97 27.56 -10.91
CA ASP A 298 11.36 27.15 -11.12
C ASP A 298 11.61 25.68 -10.71
N SER A 299 10.68 25.07 -9.95
CA SER A 299 10.75 23.72 -9.40
C SER A 299 9.39 22.99 -9.55
N ASP A 300 8.89 22.85 -10.77
CA ASP A 300 7.51 22.43 -11.05
C ASP A 300 7.14 20.95 -10.79
N PHE A 301 8.07 20.11 -10.31
CA PHE A 301 7.83 18.67 -10.16
C PHE A 301 6.81 18.32 -9.06
N ASP A 302 6.51 19.25 -8.14
CA ASP A 302 5.52 19.09 -7.07
C ASP A 302 4.29 19.99 -7.24
N ASN A 303 4.06 20.47 -8.47
CA ASN A 303 2.85 21.22 -8.84
C ASN A 303 1.68 20.34 -9.28
N VAL A 304 1.91 19.06 -9.53
CA VAL A 304 0.87 18.12 -9.95
C VAL A 304 0.92 16.87 -9.08
N LEU A 305 -0.16 16.60 -8.36
CA LEU A 305 -0.31 15.39 -7.55
C LEU A 305 -1.46 14.57 -8.11
N THR A 306 -1.20 13.31 -8.41
CA THR A 306 -2.17 12.41 -9.04
C THR A 306 -2.33 11.14 -8.22
N SER A 307 -3.57 10.71 -8.04
CA SER A 307 -3.92 9.41 -7.48
C SER A 307 -5.02 8.77 -8.30
N THR A 308 -5.10 7.44 -8.28
CA THR A 308 -6.11 6.68 -9.01
C THR A 308 -6.90 5.80 -8.06
N PHE A 309 -8.20 5.65 -8.33
CA PHE A 309 -9.05 4.71 -7.63
C PHE A 309 -10.02 4.05 -8.61
N THR A 310 -10.48 2.86 -8.29
CA THR A 310 -11.40 2.08 -9.13
C THR A 310 -12.71 1.86 -8.39
N LEU A 311 -13.82 2.21 -9.04
CA LEU A 311 -15.15 1.79 -8.59
C LEU A 311 -15.54 0.49 -9.29
N ASN A 312 -15.91 -0.50 -8.51
CA ASN A 312 -16.31 -1.83 -8.96
C ASN A 312 -17.59 -2.26 -8.22
N THR A 313 -18.03 -3.51 -8.37
CA THR A 313 -19.29 -3.95 -7.77
C THR A 313 -19.11 -4.65 -6.42
N ASP A 314 -17.98 -5.27 -6.15
CA ASP A 314 -17.85 -6.36 -5.18
C ASP A 314 -16.56 -6.34 -4.34
N LYS A 315 -15.70 -5.32 -4.50
CA LYS A 315 -14.37 -5.28 -3.90
C LYS A 315 -14.05 -3.94 -3.26
N ILE A 316 -13.46 -4.02 -2.06
CA ILE A 316 -12.93 -2.87 -1.33
C ILE A 316 -11.46 -3.13 -0.98
N THR A 317 -10.56 -2.23 -1.32
CA THR A 317 -9.13 -2.34 -1.03
C THR A 317 -8.46 -0.97 -0.93
N LEU A 318 -7.38 -0.84 -0.16
CA LEU A 318 -6.59 0.38 -0.08
C LEU A 318 -5.60 0.47 -1.25
N ALA A 319 -5.22 -0.65 -1.87
CA ALA A 319 -4.33 -0.67 -3.02
C ALA A 319 -5.06 -0.27 -4.32
N ARG A 320 -4.31 0.24 -5.31
CA ARG A 320 -4.84 0.42 -6.67
C ARG A 320 -5.24 -0.93 -7.26
N MET A 321 -6.23 -0.93 -8.13
CA MET A 321 -6.68 -2.14 -8.81
C MET A 321 -6.16 -2.19 -10.25
N SER A 322 -5.80 -3.40 -10.70
CA SER A 322 -5.50 -3.69 -12.10
C SER A 322 -6.04 -5.08 -12.45
N GLY A 323 -6.79 -5.18 -13.55
CA GLY A 323 -7.41 -6.45 -13.96
C GLY A 323 -8.35 -7.04 -12.90
N GLY A 324 -8.96 -6.21 -12.06
CA GLY A 324 -9.84 -6.64 -10.96
C GLY A 324 -9.12 -7.20 -9.73
N GLN A 325 -7.81 -7.05 -9.62
CA GLN A 325 -6.99 -7.44 -8.47
C GLN A 325 -6.25 -6.24 -7.88
N ALA A 326 -6.00 -6.27 -6.58
CA ALA A 326 -5.12 -5.28 -5.93
C ALA A 326 -3.68 -5.42 -6.45
N ILE A 327 -3.04 -4.29 -6.75
CA ILE A 327 -1.62 -4.24 -7.08
C ILE A 327 -0.81 -4.52 -5.81
N SER A 328 0.24 -5.32 -5.94
CA SER A 328 1.23 -5.57 -4.89
C SER A 328 2.62 -5.42 -5.47
N ASN A 329 3.38 -4.43 -5.00
CA ASN A 329 4.70 -4.11 -5.52
C ASN A 329 5.74 -3.80 -4.41
N SER A 330 5.33 -3.87 -3.15
CA SER A 330 6.19 -3.79 -1.98
C SER A 330 5.76 -4.84 -0.95
N TYR A 331 6.72 -5.34 -0.16
CA TYR A 331 6.51 -6.43 0.81
C TYR A 331 7.24 -6.16 2.13
N PRO A 332 6.94 -5.05 2.82
CA PRO A 332 7.64 -4.66 4.03
C PRO A 332 7.41 -5.68 5.16
N SER A 333 8.51 -6.09 5.79
CA SER A 333 8.53 -6.89 7.02
C SER A 333 9.85 -6.64 7.76
N ASN A 334 9.81 -6.63 9.09
CA ASN A 334 11.00 -6.50 9.94
C ASN A 334 10.83 -7.25 11.29
N ASN A 335 9.86 -8.15 11.36
CA ASN A 335 9.52 -8.87 12.58
C ASN A 335 10.58 -9.91 12.93
N THR A 336 10.72 -10.14 14.23
CA THR A 336 11.57 -11.20 14.79
C THR A 336 10.76 -12.33 15.41
N THR A 337 9.46 -12.10 15.65
CA THR A 337 8.54 -13.05 16.26
C THR A 337 7.15 -13.04 15.63
N GLU A 338 6.59 -11.86 15.36
CA GLU A 338 5.21 -11.73 14.90
C GLU A 338 5.05 -10.50 14.01
N TYR A 339 4.30 -10.66 12.94
CA TYR A 339 3.88 -9.57 12.08
C TYR A 339 2.38 -9.65 11.81
N GLN A 340 1.68 -8.52 11.98
CA GLN A 340 0.33 -8.30 11.46
C GLN A 340 0.28 -7.06 10.58
N GLY A 341 -0.26 -7.22 9.37
CA GLY A 341 -0.58 -6.13 8.46
C GLY A 341 -2.09 -5.98 8.33
N CYS A 342 -2.62 -4.80 8.65
CA CYS A 342 -4.06 -4.59 8.75
C CYS A 342 -4.59 -3.49 7.82
N MET A 343 -5.90 -3.56 7.57
CA MET A 343 -6.71 -2.55 6.90
C MET A 343 -7.86 -2.16 7.83
N MET A 344 -8.08 -0.86 8.01
CA MET A 344 -9.25 -0.33 8.69
C MET A 344 -10.40 -0.12 7.71
N PHE A 345 -11.61 -0.49 8.11
CA PHE A 345 -12.83 -0.20 7.35
C PHE A 345 -13.93 0.32 8.27
N GLN A 346 -14.58 1.41 7.87
CA GLN A 346 -15.76 1.96 8.51
C GLN A 346 -16.59 2.71 7.46
N ASN A 347 -17.90 2.51 7.47
CA ASN A 347 -18.80 3.26 6.60
C ASN A 347 -20.18 3.46 7.27
N PRO A 348 -20.80 4.65 7.19
CA PRO A 348 -22.13 4.90 7.73
C PRO A 348 -23.26 4.06 7.14
N ASN A 349 -23.04 3.41 6.01
CA ASN A 349 -24.04 2.57 5.34
C ASN A 349 -23.52 1.13 5.12
N ALA A 350 -22.52 0.69 5.91
CA ALA A 350 -21.89 -0.62 5.74
C ALA A 350 -22.89 -1.79 5.78
N SER A 351 -24.05 -1.64 6.43
CA SER A 351 -25.09 -2.67 6.56
C SER A 351 -25.71 -3.14 5.24
N VAL A 352 -25.52 -2.41 4.14
CA VAL A 352 -25.91 -2.90 2.80
C VAL A 352 -24.98 -3.99 2.27
N LEU A 353 -23.83 -4.21 2.92
CA LEU A 353 -22.84 -5.20 2.54
C LEU A 353 -22.82 -6.40 3.47
N ALA A 354 -22.56 -7.56 2.88
CA ALA A 354 -22.07 -8.73 3.58
C ALA A 354 -20.68 -9.12 3.07
N MET A 355 -19.88 -9.71 3.95
CA MET A 355 -18.52 -10.18 3.68
C MET A 355 -18.54 -11.62 3.16
N GLU A 356 -17.87 -11.87 2.02
CA GLU A 356 -17.70 -13.21 1.44
C GLU A 356 -16.32 -13.81 1.78
N GLY A 357 -15.28 -12.98 1.76
CA GLY A 357 -13.90 -13.42 1.91
C GLY A 357 -12.91 -12.29 1.68
N VAL A 358 -11.64 -12.65 1.60
CA VAL A 358 -10.56 -11.70 1.32
C VAL A 358 -9.63 -12.21 0.23
N THR A 359 -9.00 -11.30 -0.51
CA THR A 359 -7.80 -11.59 -1.29
C THR A 359 -6.62 -10.84 -0.71
N PHE A 360 -5.47 -11.50 -0.58
CA PHE A 360 -4.22 -10.88 -0.17
C PHE A 360 -3.04 -11.45 -0.94
N THR A 361 -1.88 -10.79 -0.86
CA THR A 361 -0.65 -11.27 -1.54
C THR A 361 0.40 -11.67 -0.50
N PRO A 362 0.64 -12.97 -0.25
CA PRO A 362 1.76 -13.42 0.58
C PRO A 362 3.08 -13.26 -0.15
N PHE A 363 4.16 -13.05 0.59
CA PHE A 363 5.51 -13.00 0.02
C PHE A 363 6.53 -13.63 0.96
N ALA A 364 7.48 -14.35 0.38
CA ALA A 364 8.73 -14.73 1.03
C ALA A 364 9.83 -14.77 -0.04
N ASP A 365 11.08 -14.48 0.34
CA ASP A 365 12.22 -14.81 -0.50
C ASP A 365 12.42 -16.33 -0.51
N THR A 366 11.83 -16.97 -1.52
CA THR A 366 11.83 -18.44 -1.66
C THR A 366 13.22 -19.05 -1.92
N THR A 367 14.24 -18.21 -2.12
CA THR A 367 15.64 -18.64 -2.18
C THR A 367 16.26 -18.81 -0.79
N VAL A 368 15.70 -18.15 0.22
CA VAL A 368 16.13 -18.17 1.63
C VAL A 368 15.25 -19.11 2.46
N ALA A 369 13.93 -19.00 2.33
CA ALA A 369 12.98 -19.78 3.13
C ALA A 369 11.73 -20.17 2.31
N PRO A 370 11.14 -21.36 2.54
CA PRO A 370 9.93 -21.76 1.84
C PRO A 370 8.72 -20.91 2.28
N LEU A 371 7.83 -20.61 1.32
CA LEU A 371 6.50 -20.08 1.61
C LEU A 371 5.47 -21.22 1.75
N ALA A 372 5.69 -22.34 1.05
CA ALA A 372 4.76 -23.45 1.03
C ALA A 372 4.57 -24.06 2.44
N GLY A 373 3.31 -24.11 2.87
CA GLY A 373 2.92 -24.64 4.18
C GLY A 373 3.11 -23.67 5.36
N GLU A 374 3.61 -22.46 5.13
CA GLU A 374 3.63 -21.41 6.15
C GLU A 374 2.20 -21.07 6.58
N GLU A 375 2.03 -20.71 7.85
CA GLU A 375 0.72 -20.41 8.42
C GLU A 375 0.45 -18.91 8.37
N ILE A 376 -0.66 -18.53 7.72
CA ILE A 376 -1.13 -17.15 7.63
C ILE A 376 -2.54 -17.09 8.16
N PHE A 377 -2.75 -16.29 9.20
CA PHE A 377 -4.07 -16.04 9.78
C PHE A 377 -4.71 -14.82 9.11
N ILE A 378 -5.99 -14.96 8.79
CA ILE A 378 -6.84 -13.86 8.36
C ILE A 378 -7.81 -13.62 9.49
N ASN A 379 -7.72 -12.46 10.13
CA ASN A 379 -8.56 -12.09 11.26
C ASN A 379 -9.43 -10.88 10.89
N PHE A 380 -10.72 -10.98 11.16
CA PHE A 380 -11.68 -9.89 10.98
C PHE A 380 -12.24 -9.50 12.34
N TYR A 381 -11.90 -8.29 12.79
CA TYR A 381 -12.27 -7.78 14.12
C TYR A 381 -13.32 -6.67 14.01
N GLU A 382 -14.29 -6.67 14.92
CA GLU A 382 -14.93 -5.43 15.35
C GLU A 382 -13.97 -4.66 16.26
N TRP A 383 -13.83 -3.37 16.01
CA TRP A 383 -12.91 -2.50 16.72
C TRP A 383 -13.63 -1.46 17.60
N ASN A 384 -13.65 -1.74 18.90
CA ASN A 384 -14.53 -1.14 19.89
C ASN A 384 -13.83 -0.22 20.90
N ASP A 385 -12.59 0.21 20.64
CA ASP A 385 -11.87 1.13 21.54
C ASP A 385 -12.63 2.45 21.69
N SER A 386 -12.69 3.03 22.88
CA SER A 386 -13.55 4.21 23.11
C SER A 386 -12.98 5.53 22.58
N TRP A 387 -11.72 5.55 22.15
CA TRP A 387 -11.07 6.76 21.68
C TRP A 387 -11.64 7.21 20.35
N VAL A 388 -11.73 8.53 20.19
CA VAL A 388 -12.39 9.15 19.04
C VAL A 388 -11.44 9.30 17.87
N ASP A 389 -10.22 9.73 18.11
CA ASP A 389 -9.17 9.92 17.09
C ASP A 389 -7.76 9.81 17.69
N LEU A 390 -6.75 9.93 16.83
CA LEU A 390 -5.33 9.89 17.19
C LEU A 390 -4.84 11.13 17.97
N ASP A 391 -5.70 12.13 18.24
CA ASP A 391 -5.39 13.26 19.14
C ASP A 391 -5.78 12.97 20.60
N ASP A 392 -6.60 11.94 20.84
CA ASP A 392 -6.96 11.51 22.20
C ASP A 392 -5.66 11.10 22.94
N PRO A 393 -5.42 11.56 24.18
CA PRO A 393 -4.28 11.12 24.99
C PRO A 393 -4.14 9.59 24.95
N GLY A 394 -3.12 9.13 24.23
CA GLY A 394 -2.95 7.71 23.91
C GLY A 394 -2.86 6.83 25.16
N PRO A 395 -3.14 5.53 25.02
CA PRO A 395 -2.98 4.57 26.11
C PRO A 395 -1.52 4.55 26.56
N ALA A 396 -1.32 4.81 27.86
CA ALA A 396 -0.07 5.28 28.46
C ALA A 396 1.09 4.25 28.51
N THR A 397 0.98 3.08 27.87
CA THR A 397 1.99 2.01 27.87
C THR A 397 2.02 1.26 26.54
N ASN A 398 3.21 1.03 25.95
CA ASN A 398 3.46 0.17 24.78
C ASN A 398 2.72 0.47 23.46
N ASN A 399 2.17 1.68 23.30
CA ASN A 399 1.44 2.02 22.07
C ASN A 399 0.21 1.12 21.85
N ASP A 400 -0.48 0.73 22.92
CA ASP A 400 -1.63 -0.20 22.91
C ASP A 400 -2.90 0.44 22.32
N TRP A 401 -2.88 0.85 21.05
CA TRP A 401 -3.98 1.59 20.42
C TRP A 401 -5.22 0.74 20.11
N PHE A 402 -5.07 -0.58 20.10
CA PHE A 402 -6.08 -1.55 19.67
C PHE A 402 -6.32 -2.59 20.78
N THR A 403 -6.97 -2.17 21.86
CA THR A 403 -7.18 -3.03 23.05
C THR A 403 -8.55 -3.70 23.09
N ALA A 404 -9.52 -3.17 22.34
CA ALA A 404 -10.88 -3.68 22.28
C ALA A 404 -11.18 -4.21 20.88
N LEU A 405 -10.51 -5.32 20.53
CA LEU A 405 -10.74 -6.05 19.28
C LEU A 405 -11.56 -7.32 19.57
N ASP A 406 -12.75 -7.38 18.98
CA ASP A 406 -13.64 -8.55 19.06
C ASP A 406 -13.56 -9.34 17.75
N LEU A 407 -13.00 -10.55 17.79
CA LEU A 407 -12.85 -11.39 16.60
C LEU A 407 -14.21 -11.95 16.17
N ILE A 408 -14.68 -11.55 14.98
CA ILE A 408 -16.00 -11.98 14.46
C ILE A 408 -15.90 -13.01 13.34
N ALA A 409 -14.78 -13.05 12.61
CA ALA A 409 -14.47 -14.09 11.65
C ALA A 409 -12.95 -14.30 11.58
N PHE A 410 -12.54 -15.54 11.32
CA PHE A 410 -11.14 -15.87 11.11
C PHE A 410 -11.01 -17.02 10.13
N GLU A 411 -9.92 -17.04 9.39
CA GLU A 411 -9.52 -18.14 8.52
C GLU A 411 -8.02 -18.38 8.63
N THR A 412 -7.57 -19.56 8.19
CA THR A 412 -6.15 -19.88 8.10
C THR A 412 -5.84 -20.32 6.68
N TYR A 413 -4.83 -19.70 6.10
CA TYR A 413 -4.33 -20.02 4.77
C TYR A 413 -2.94 -20.64 4.87
N TYR A 414 -2.76 -21.77 4.16
CA TYR A 414 -1.49 -22.44 3.99
C TYR A 414 -1.13 -22.40 2.51
N PRO A 415 -0.13 -21.61 2.09
CA PRO A 415 0.30 -21.56 0.70
C PRO A 415 0.64 -22.96 0.19
N ALA A 416 0.09 -23.37 -0.95
CA ALA A 416 0.30 -24.72 -1.47
C ALA A 416 1.68 -24.88 -2.12
N SER A 417 2.29 -23.77 -2.53
CA SER A 417 3.54 -23.75 -3.28
C SER A 417 4.33 -22.45 -3.10
N ASN A 418 5.65 -22.53 -3.26
CA ASN A 418 6.52 -21.35 -3.31
C ASN A 418 6.19 -20.41 -4.48
N SER A 419 5.50 -20.90 -5.53
CA SER A 419 5.08 -20.07 -6.66
C SER A 419 3.97 -19.07 -6.31
N GLU A 420 3.34 -19.17 -5.14
CA GLU A 420 2.35 -18.19 -4.68
C GLU A 420 2.99 -16.91 -4.12
N SER A 421 4.31 -16.90 -3.90
CA SER A 421 5.02 -15.71 -3.43
C SER A 421 4.86 -14.56 -4.41
N GLY A 422 4.31 -13.45 -3.93
CA GLY A 422 4.00 -12.25 -4.73
C GLY A 422 2.76 -12.38 -5.62
N LEU A 423 1.93 -13.42 -5.45
CA LEU A 423 0.69 -13.60 -6.21
C LEU A 423 -0.57 -13.51 -5.32
N PRO A 424 -1.63 -12.83 -5.76
CA PRO A 424 -2.88 -12.73 -4.99
C PRO A 424 -3.53 -14.10 -4.73
N GLN A 425 -3.92 -14.35 -3.48
CA GLN A 425 -4.62 -15.55 -3.01
C GLN A 425 -5.98 -15.18 -2.44
N TYR A 426 -7.04 -15.86 -2.89
CA TYR A 426 -8.40 -15.68 -2.35
C TYR A 426 -8.67 -16.70 -1.23
N VAL A 427 -9.24 -16.21 -0.14
CA VAL A 427 -9.66 -16.99 1.02
C VAL A 427 -11.11 -16.63 1.35
N PRO A 428 -12.09 -17.54 1.12
CA PRO A 428 -13.47 -17.31 1.51
C PRO A 428 -13.63 -17.45 3.03
N PHE A 429 -14.55 -16.68 3.61
CA PHE A 429 -14.99 -16.92 4.98
C PHE A 429 -15.96 -18.12 5.02
N THR A 430 -15.77 -19.00 5.99
CA THR A 430 -16.61 -20.19 6.23
C THR A 430 -18.08 -19.81 6.43
N THR A 431 -18.33 -18.65 7.04
CA THR A 431 -19.67 -18.12 7.25
C THR A 431 -19.69 -16.64 6.86
N PRO A 432 -20.31 -16.29 5.72
CA PRO A 432 -20.56 -14.89 5.38
C PRO A 432 -21.37 -14.19 6.47
N PHE A 433 -21.09 -12.90 6.67
CA PHE A 433 -21.75 -12.09 7.70
C PHE A 433 -22.02 -10.68 7.19
N GLN A 434 -23.11 -10.09 7.66
CA GLN A 434 -23.50 -8.71 7.35
C GLN A 434 -22.65 -7.73 8.17
N LEU A 435 -22.25 -6.62 7.56
CA LEU A 435 -21.56 -5.54 8.26
C LEU A 435 -22.57 -4.63 8.98
N VAL A 436 -22.08 -3.77 9.87
CA VAL A 436 -22.89 -2.85 10.67
C VAL A 436 -22.49 -1.42 10.36
N ASP A 437 -23.50 -0.56 10.19
CA ASP A 437 -23.31 0.88 9.95
C ASP A 437 -22.45 1.52 11.04
N ASP A 438 -21.50 2.36 10.64
CA ASP A 438 -20.56 3.09 11.51
C ASP A 438 -19.70 2.24 12.45
N GLN A 439 -19.74 0.91 12.35
CA GLN A 439 -18.82 0.04 13.08
C GLN A 439 -17.43 0.15 12.48
N ARG A 440 -16.41 0.34 13.33
CA ARG A 440 -15.02 0.20 12.90
C ARG A 440 -14.67 -1.27 12.84
N TYR A 441 -14.08 -1.66 11.72
CA TYR A 441 -13.55 -2.99 11.50
C TYR A 441 -12.05 -2.90 11.28
N LEU A 442 -11.35 -3.92 11.76
CA LEU A 442 -9.93 -4.10 11.52
C LEU A 442 -9.71 -5.49 10.92
N VAL A 443 -9.23 -5.53 9.68
CA VAL A 443 -8.98 -6.78 8.94
C VAL A 443 -7.48 -6.98 8.85
N CYS A 444 -6.97 -8.03 9.49
CA CYS A 444 -5.54 -8.25 9.65
C CYS A 444 -5.09 -9.58 9.06
N LEU A 445 -3.99 -9.54 8.33
CA LEU A 445 -3.17 -10.70 8.00
C LEU A 445 -2.12 -10.85 9.09
N GLN A 446 -1.92 -12.05 9.63
CA GLN A 446 -0.97 -12.31 10.71
C GLN A 446 -0.11 -13.53 10.40
N THR A 447 1.17 -13.44 10.74
CA THR A 447 2.12 -14.55 10.69
C THR A 447 3.08 -14.50 11.87
N PHE A 448 3.55 -15.68 12.30
CA PHE A 448 4.64 -15.84 13.27
C PHE A 448 5.97 -16.22 12.60
N SER A 449 5.97 -16.27 11.26
CA SER A 449 7.17 -16.51 10.47
C SER A 449 7.96 -15.21 10.32
N THR A 450 9.28 -15.28 10.47
CA THR A 450 10.19 -14.13 10.23
C THR A 450 10.45 -13.89 8.75
N GLU A 451 9.99 -14.81 7.88
CA GLU A 451 10.31 -14.83 6.46
C GLU A 451 9.10 -14.45 5.59
N VAL A 452 7.90 -14.35 6.18
CA VAL A 452 6.65 -14.05 5.48
C VAL A 452 6.31 -12.57 5.63
N GLY A 453 6.20 -11.89 4.49
CA GLY A 453 5.65 -10.55 4.34
C GLY A 453 4.29 -10.57 3.64
N PHE A 454 3.64 -9.40 3.64
CA PHE A 454 2.36 -9.18 2.96
C PHE A 454 2.52 -8.07 1.92
N GLY A 455 1.75 -8.17 0.84
CA GLY A 455 1.74 -7.22 -0.25
C GLY A 455 1.19 -5.86 0.14
N TYR A 456 1.85 -4.81 -0.35
CA TYR A 456 1.41 -3.43 -0.33
C TYR A 456 1.59 -2.81 -1.72
N ASP A 457 0.78 -1.79 -2.01
CA ASP A 457 0.94 -0.88 -3.13
C ASP A 457 1.66 0.39 -2.68
N ASN A 458 2.89 0.60 -3.15
CA ASN A 458 3.66 1.82 -2.86
C ASN A 458 3.23 3.04 -3.69
N GLY A 459 2.25 2.91 -4.58
CA GLY A 459 1.80 4.00 -5.44
C GLY A 459 0.70 4.89 -4.85
N LEU A 460 0.17 4.56 -3.66
CA LEU A 460 -0.78 5.40 -2.93
C LEU A 460 -0.24 5.76 -1.55
N ASN A 461 -0.43 7.02 -1.18
CA ASN A 461 -0.01 7.56 0.11
C ASN A 461 -1.23 8.11 0.86
N TYR A 462 -1.58 7.46 1.97
CA TYR A 462 -2.70 7.80 2.84
C TYR A 462 -2.30 8.69 4.01
N SER A 463 -1.05 9.17 4.08
CA SER A 463 -0.58 10.02 5.19
C SER A 463 -1.41 11.30 5.30
N GLY A 464 -1.80 11.90 4.17
CA GLY A 464 -2.69 13.06 4.17
C GLY A 464 -4.08 12.72 4.71
N ASN A 465 -4.64 11.57 4.32
CA ASN A 465 -5.91 11.07 4.87
C ASN A 465 -5.81 10.84 6.39
N VAL A 466 -4.77 10.16 6.88
CA VAL A 466 -4.56 9.92 8.32
C VAL A 466 -4.36 11.25 9.07
N GLY A 467 -3.63 12.20 8.49
CA GLY A 467 -3.38 13.52 9.08
C GLY A 467 -4.65 14.34 9.29
N ILE A 468 -5.63 14.20 8.38
CA ILE A 468 -6.89 14.97 8.42
C ILE A 468 -8.02 14.21 9.12
N VAL A 469 -8.20 12.93 8.82
CA VAL A 469 -9.25 12.08 9.40
C VAL A 469 -8.88 11.66 10.84
N ARG A 470 -7.58 11.66 11.17
CA ARG A 470 -7.06 11.27 12.49
C ARG A 470 -7.48 9.85 12.91
N GLN A 471 -7.70 8.96 11.94
CA GLN A 471 -7.90 7.53 12.14
C GLN A 471 -6.78 6.73 11.45
N PRO A 472 -6.35 5.59 12.03
CA PRO A 472 -5.50 4.62 11.35
C PRO A 472 -6.16 4.11 10.07
N VAL A 473 -5.41 4.05 8.99
CA VAL A 473 -5.86 3.49 7.71
C VAL A 473 -5.32 2.06 7.53
N SER A 474 -4.01 1.87 7.76
CA SER A 474 -3.34 0.58 7.60
C SER A 474 -2.34 0.31 8.75
N PRO A 475 -2.83 0.16 10.00
CA PRO A 475 -1.94 -0.08 11.13
C PRO A 475 -1.22 -1.42 11.00
N VAL A 476 -0.04 -1.53 11.62
CA VAL A 476 0.73 -2.77 11.68
C VAL A 476 1.06 -3.13 13.12
N HIS A 477 1.14 -4.41 13.42
CA HIS A 477 1.61 -4.93 14.70
C HIS A 477 2.90 -5.72 14.46
N VAL A 478 3.97 -5.35 15.15
CA VAL A 478 5.27 -6.01 15.03
C VAL A 478 5.80 -6.29 16.44
N ASP A 479 6.09 -7.57 16.71
CA ASP A 479 6.76 -8.02 17.94
C ASP A 479 6.16 -7.44 19.23
N GLY A 480 4.81 -7.42 19.33
CA GLY A 480 4.08 -6.94 20.50
C GLY A 480 3.84 -5.43 20.56
N THR A 481 4.13 -4.68 19.49
CA THR A 481 3.93 -3.23 19.41
C THR A 481 3.08 -2.85 18.21
N TRP A 482 2.04 -2.05 18.42
CA TRP A 482 1.24 -1.47 17.35
C TRP A 482 1.86 -0.19 16.79
N TYR A 483 1.72 0.03 15.49
CA TYR A 483 2.09 1.25 14.79
C TYR A 483 0.89 1.76 13.99
N THR A 484 0.24 2.81 14.49
CA THR A 484 -0.99 3.37 13.89
C THR A 484 -0.78 4.01 12.52
N GLY A 485 0.44 4.48 12.24
CA GLY A 485 0.81 5.04 10.94
C GLY A 485 1.16 3.99 9.87
N GLY A 486 1.19 2.71 10.22
CA GLY A 486 1.63 1.65 9.30
C GLY A 486 3.12 1.72 8.98
N TRP A 487 3.48 1.29 7.77
CA TRP A 487 4.86 1.42 7.28
C TRP A 487 5.15 2.83 6.80
N SER A 488 6.34 3.34 7.13
CA SER A 488 6.79 4.63 6.62
C SER A 488 6.90 4.59 5.08
N GLY A 489 6.18 5.48 4.41
CA GLY A 489 6.20 5.60 2.94
C GLY A 489 5.38 4.55 2.19
N VAL A 490 4.74 3.60 2.88
CA VAL A 490 3.89 2.56 2.25
C VAL A 490 2.65 2.34 3.12
N SER A 491 1.50 2.81 2.65
CA SER A 491 0.25 2.87 3.46
C SER A 491 -0.94 2.16 2.85
N ALA A 492 -0.77 1.44 1.74
CA ALA A 492 -1.85 0.79 1.01
C ALA A 492 -1.65 -0.74 0.98
N PRO A 493 -2.13 -1.48 2.00
CA PRO A 493 -2.06 -2.93 1.98
C PRO A 493 -2.85 -3.49 0.79
N SER A 494 -2.26 -4.47 0.11
CA SER A 494 -2.87 -5.23 -0.99
C SER A 494 -3.79 -6.32 -0.43
N LEU A 495 -4.70 -5.90 0.46
CA LEU A 495 -5.76 -6.69 1.07
C LEU A 495 -7.09 -6.21 0.48
N THR A 496 -7.84 -7.12 -0.10
CA THR A 496 -9.12 -6.86 -0.76
C THR A 496 -10.22 -7.58 -0.01
N LEU A 497 -11.22 -6.83 0.43
CA LEU A 497 -12.47 -7.33 0.99
C LEU A 497 -13.40 -7.67 -0.18
N HIS A 498 -13.89 -8.91 -0.23
CA HIS A 498 -14.95 -9.32 -1.18
C HIS A 498 -16.29 -9.17 -0.48
N VAL A 499 -17.17 -8.38 -1.10
CA VAL A 499 -18.45 -7.96 -0.55
C VAL A 499 -19.57 -8.17 -1.55
N PHE A 500 -20.75 -8.45 -1.03
CA PHE A 500 -21.97 -8.60 -1.82
C PHE A 500 -23.15 -7.93 -1.09
N ASP A 501 -24.30 -7.83 -1.76
CA ASP A 501 -25.50 -7.23 -1.16
C ASP A 501 -25.96 -8.08 0.04
N ALA A 502 -26.05 -7.46 1.21
CA ALA A 502 -26.50 -8.11 2.43
C ALA A 502 -27.91 -8.73 2.30
N ALA A 503 -28.74 -8.24 1.39
CA ALA A 503 -30.04 -8.83 1.08
C ALA A 503 -29.94 -10.25 0.48
N GLU A 504 -28.78 -10.62 -0.08
CA GLU A 504 -28.48 -11.95 -0.59
C GLU A 504 -27.92 -12.89 0.50
N LEU A 505 -27.64 -12.36 1.70
CA LEU A 505 -27.15 -13.14 2.83
C LEU A 505 -28.21 -14.18 3.25
N GLY A 506 -27.84 -15.46 3.19
CA GLY A 506 -28.75 -16.58 3.43
C GLY A 506 -29.68 -16.92 2.25
N LEU A 507 -29.61 -16.18 1.14
CA LEU A 507 -30.19 -16.57 -0.15
C LEU A 507 -29.22 -17.40 -1.01
N SER A 508 -27.93 -17.41 -0.65
CA SER A 508 -26.98 -18.39 -1.16
C SER A 508 -27.30 -19.77 -0.60
N GLU A 509 -28.07 -20.54 -1.37
CA GLU A 509 -28.07 -21.98 -1.28
C GLU A 509 -26.63 -22.47 -1.47
N VAL A 510 -25.98 -22.92 -0.38
CA VAL A 510 -24.83 -23.81 -0.48
C VAL A 510 -25.36 -25.07 -1.17
N THR A 511 -25.24 -25.14 -2.49
CA THR A 511 -25.67 -26.29 -3.29
C THR A 511 -24.51 -27.06 -3.89
N THR A 512 -23.27 -26.63 -3.67
CA THR A 512 -22.08 -27.32 -4.18
C THR A 512 -21.44 -28.19 -3.11
N LEU A 513 -21.70 -29.49 -3.23
CA LEU A 513 -21.00 -30.56 -2.56
C LEU A 513 -19.70 -30.85 -3.33
N GLU A 514 -18.53 -30.76 -2.69
CA GLU A 514 -17.29 -31.25 -3.31
C GLU A 514 -17.32 -32.78 -3.41
N ALA A 515 -17.33 -33.30 -4.64
CA ALA A 515 -17.29 -34.74 -4.90
C ALA A 515 -16.07 -35.12 -5.75
N LYS A 516 -15.41 -36.21 -5.35
CA LYS A 516 -14.32 -36.85 -6.11
C LYS A 516 -14.77 -38.25 -6.52
N ALA A 517 -14.27 -38.76 -7.64
CA ALA A 517 -14.63 -40.09 -8.09
C ALA A 517 -13.42 -40.87 -8.60
N PHE A 518 -13.31 -42.14 -8.18
CA PHE A 518 -12.19 -43.01 -8.51
C PHE A 518 -12.60 -44.49 -8.63
N PRO A 519 -11.99 -45.26 -9.54
CA PRO A 519 -11.04 -44.79 -10.56
C PRO A 519 -11.75 -43.95 -11.63
N ASN A 520 -11.04 -43.01 -12.25
CA ASN A 520 -11.49 -42.29 -13.44
C ASN A 520 -10.28 -42.19 -14.40
N PRO A 521 -10.25 -42.91 -15.54
CA PRO A 521 -11.35 -43.69 -16.14
C PRO A 521 -11.70 -45.01 -15.42
N ALA A 522 -12.96 -45.43 -15.50
CA ALA A 522 -13.51 -46.64 -14.86
C ALA A 522 -14.00 -47.69 -15.88
N THR A 523 -14.00 -48.98 -15.48
CA THR A 523 -14.55 -50.08 -16.29
C THR A 523 -15.92 -50.51 -15.74
N ASP A 524 -16.00 -51.18 -14.60
CA ASP A 524 -17.27 -51.79 -14.16
C ASP A 524 -17.93 -51.03 -13.01
N ALA A 525 -17.15 -50.27 -12.24
CA ALA A 525 -17.65 -49.51 -11.10
C ALA A 525 -16.80 -48.26 -10.85
N VAL A 526 -17.44 -47.25 -10.25
CA VAL A 526 -16.81 -46.02 -9.77
C VAL A 526 -17.17 -45.80 -8.31
N THR A 527 -16.21 -45.35 -7.50
CA THR A 527 -16.44 -44.93 -6.12
C THR A 527 -16.51 -43.42 -6.10
N ILE A 528 -17.61 -42.87 -5.58
CA ILE A 528 -17.80 -41.44 -5.36
C ILE A 528 -17.45 -41.16 -3.89
N SER A 529 -16.68 -40.11 -3.64
CA SER A 529 -16.29 -39.61 -2.33
C SER A 529 -16.81 -38.20 -2.18
N ILE A 530 -17.45 -37.91 -1.05
CA ILE A 530 -17.94 -36.57 -0.70
C ILE A 530 -17.49 -36.23 0.73
N ASN A 531 -17.65 -34.99 1.19
CA ASN A 531 -17.28 -34.59 2.56
C ASN A 531 -18.40 -34.79 3.60
N THR A 532 -19.42 -35.61 3.30
CA THR A 532 -20.57 -35.88 4.17
C THR A 532 -21.13 -37.29 4.00
N THR A 533 -22.10 -37.67 4.82
CA THR A 533 -22.80 -38.98 4.76
C THR A 533 -24.30 -38.77 4.55
N GLY A 534 -24.96 -39.71 3.87
CA GLY A 534 -26.41 -39.63 3.67
C GLY A 534 -26.89 -40.30 2.39
N ALA A 535 -28.21 -40.39 2.24
CA ALA A 535 -28.85 -40.83 1.01
C ALA A 535 -28.79 -39.75 -0.07
N ALA A 536 -28.53 -40.16 -1.30
CA ALA A 536 -28.47 -39.27 -2.46
C ALA A 536 -29.09 -39.95 -3.69
N THR A 537 -29.64 -39.13 -4.59
CA THR A 537 -30.01 -39.55 -5.94
C THR A 537 -28.86 -39.22 -6.89
N LEU A 538 -28.39 -40.24 -7.60
CA LEU A 538 -27.42 -40.10 -8.68
C LEU A 538 -28.15 -40.09 -10.02
N THR A 539 -27.91 -39.07 -10.83
CA THR A 539 -28.33 -39.00 -12.23
C THR A 539 -27.10 -38.93 -13.13
N VAL A 540 -26.98 -39.88 -14.07
CA VAL A 540 -25.87 -39.95 -15.02
C VAL A 540 -26.39 -39.58 -16.41
N THR A 541 -25.79 -38.58 -17.04
CA THR A 541 -26.12 -38.15 -18.41
C THR A 541 -24.94 -38.34 -19.35
N ASP A 542 -25.21 -38.60 -20.63
CA ASP A 542 -24.17 -38.53 -21.66
C ASP A 542 -23.84 -37.08 -22.05
N VAL A 543 -22.83 -36.87 -22.89
CA VAL A 543 -22.40 -35.54 -23.37
C VAL A 543 -23.47 -34.76 -24.15
N SER A 544 -24.57 -35.41 -24.56
CA SER A 544 -25.71 -34.76 -25.21
C SER A 544 -26.82 -34.36 -24.22
N GLY A 545 -26.62 -34.62 -22.93
CA GLY A 545 -27.58 -34.34 -21.86
C GLY A 545 -28.67 -35.40 -21.71
N LYS A 546 -28.60 -36.52 -22.43
CA LYS A 546 -29.57 -37.62 -22.30
C LYS A 546 -29.22 -38.44 -21.06
N VAL A 547 -30.23 -38.71 -20.21
CA VAL A 547 -30.08 -39.56 -19.03
C VAL A 547 -29.76 -40.99 -19.45
N ALA A 548 -28.61 -41.48 -19.03
CA ALA A 548 -28.11 -42.83 -19.29
C ALA A 548 -28.45 -43.79 -18.13
N MET A 549 -28.47 -43.28 -16.90
CA MET A 549 -28.81 -44.05 -15.69
C MET A 549 -29.26 -43.11 -14.57
N THR A 550 -30.11 -43.61 -13.68
CA THR A 550 -30.44 -42.99 -12.39
C THR A 550 -30.36 -44.06 -11.31
N ASP A 551 -29.82 -43.72 -10.15
CA ASP A 551 -29.67 -44.63 -9.01
C ASP A 551 -29.89 -43.91 -7.68
N ASN A 552 -30.29 -44.65 -6.65
CA ASN A 552 -30.35 -44.14 -5.27
C ASN A 552 -29.17 -44.74 -4.51
N ILE A 553 -28.23 -43.89 -4.13
CA ILE A 553 -26.99 -44.27 -3.46
C ILE A 553 -26.99 -43.78 -2.01
N THR A 554 -26.20 -44.43 -1.16
CA THR A 554 -25.99 -43.99 0.22
C THR A 554 -24.49 -43.88 0.47
N PHE A 555 -24.07 -42.74 1.00
CA PHE A 555 -22.68 -42.49 1.36
C PHE A 555 -22.42 -42.98 2.78
N ASP A 556 -21.76 -44.14 2.87
CA ASP A 556 -21.30 -44.73 4.14
C ASP A 556 -19.82 -44.37 4.34
N ASN A 557 -19.49 -43.74 5.46
CA ASN A 557 -18.15 -43.20 5.73
C ASN A 557 -17.61 -42.35 4.56
N ASN A 558 -18.44 -41.45 4.01
CA ASN A 558 -18.10 -40.53 2.92
C ASN A 558 -17.94 -41.16 1.52
N TYR A 559 -18.21 -42.46 1.35
CA TYR A 559 -18.06 -43.16 0.06
C TYR A 559 -19.34 -43.86 -0.40
N ALA A 560 -19.58 -43.83 -1.70
CA ALA A 560 -20.62 -44.62 -2.37
C ALA A 560 -20.06 -45.31 -3.61
N LYS A 561 -20.31 -46.61 -3.76
CA LYS A 561 -19.87 -47.38 -4.92
C LYS A 561 -21.02 -47.55 -5.92
N VAL A 562 -20.77 -47.18 -7.17
CA VAL A 562 -21.75 -47.18 -8.26
C VAL A 562 -21.33 -48.17 -9.33
N ASN A 563 -22.25 -49.05 -9.74
CA ASN A 563 -22.04 -49.96 -10.86
C ASN A 563 -22.35 -49.23 -12.18
N ILE A 564 -21.39 -49.26 -13.12
CA ILE A 564 -21.50 -48.58 -14.42
C ILE A 564 -21.31 -49.55 -15.60
N ASP A 565 -21.33 -50.86 -15.36
CA ASP A 565 -21.13 -51.90 -16.39
C ASP A 565 -22.15 -51.80 -17.53
N GLY A 566 -23.37 -51.33 -17.23
CA GLY A 566 -24.43 -51.12 -18.23
C GLY A 566 -24.22 -49.91 -19.16
N LEU A 567 -23.21 -49.07 -18.92
CA LEU A 567 -22.90 -47.91 -19.76
C LEU A 567 -21.97 -48.28 -20.91
N ALA A 568 -22.21 -47.72 -22.09
CA ALA A 568 -21.30 -47.86 -23.22
C ALA A 568 -20.00 -47.06 -22.97
N PRO A 569 -18.87 -47.41 -23.62
CA PRO A 569 -17.64 -46.60 -23.54
C PRO A 569 -17.89 -45.15 -23.97
N GLY A 570 -17.47 -44.18 -23.14
CA GLY A 570 -17.78 -42.77 -23.36
C GLY A 570 -17.54 -41.87 -22.14
N VAL A 571 -17.83 -40.58 -22.30
CA VAL A 571 -17.78 -39.58 -21.21
C VAL A 571 -19.19 -39.35 -20.70
N TYR A 572 -19.35 -39.38 -19.39
CA TYR A 572 -20.61 -39.19 -18.69
C TYR A 572 -20.49 -38.11 -17.63
N VAL A 573 -21.57 -37.37 -17.42
CA VAL A 573 -21.71 -36.39 -16.36
C VAL A 573 -22.51 -37.02 -15.23
N PHE A 574 -21.91 -37.09 -14.05
CA PHE A 574 -22.53 -37.60 -12.84
C PHE A 574 -23.06 -36.40 -12.05
N ASN A 575 -24.36 -36.40 -11.76
CA ASN A 575 -25.00 -35.43 -10.88
C ASN A 575 -25.49 -36.17 -9.63
N VAL A 576 -24.94 -35.83 -8.47
CA VAL A 576 -25.32 -36.37 -7.16
C VAL A 576 -26.14 -35.31 -6.44
N ALA A 577 -27.33 -35.64 -5.96
CA ALA A 577 -28.16 -34.75 -5.15
C ALA A 577 -28.51 -35.43 -3.82
N LEU A 578 -28.09 -34.85 -2.69
CA LEU A 578 -28.41 -35.31 -1.35
C LEU A 578 -29.81 -34.83 -0.93
N GLU A 579 -30.45 -35.55 0.00
CA GLU A 579 -31.76 -35.16 0.54
C GLU A 579 -31.77 -33.79 1.24
N ASN A 580 -30.61 -33.32 1.70
CA ASN A 580 -30.46 -32.02 2.36
C ASN A 580 -30.29 -30.83 1.38
N GLY A 581 -30.45 -31.06 0.07
CA GLY A 581 -30.38 -30.03 -0.96
C GLY A 581 -28.99 -29.79 -1.55
N LEU A 582 -27.92 -30.37 -0.96
CA LEU A 582 -26.58 -30.30 -1.53
C LEU A 582 -26.46 -31.15 -2.80
N SER A 583 -25.76 -30.64 -3.82
CA SER A 583 -25.56 -31.35 -5.08
C SER A 583 -24.13 -31.24 -5.61
N SER A 584 -23.68 -32.20 -6.42
CA SER A 584 -22.38 -32.15 -7.07
C SER A 584 -22.48 -32.64 -8.50
N GLN A 585 -21.68 -32.05 -9.39
CA GLN A 585 -21.55 -32.49 -10.77
C GLN A 585 -20.09 -32.71 -11.16
N PHE A 586 -19.77 -33.88 -11.74
CA PHE A 586 -18.42 -34.19 -12.19
C PHE A 586 -18.43 -35.22 -13.34
N ASN A 587 -17.33 -35.27 -14.10
CA ASN A 587 -17.22 -36.10 -15.31
C ASN A 587 -16.51 -37.42 -15.04
N ILE A 588 -17.03 -38.51 -15.60
CA ILE A 588 -16.45 -39.86 -15.54
C ILE A 588 -16.27 -40.42 -16.95
N VAL A 589 -15.10 -41.00 -17.19
CA VAL A 589 -14.77 -41.69 -18.44
C VAL A 589 -14.99 -43.19 -18.24
N LYS A 590 -15.95 -43.77 -18.97
CA LYS A 590 -16.20 -45.22 -19.06
C LYS A 590 -15.32 -45.82 -20.16
N LYS A 591 -14.52 -46.83 -19.81
CA LYS A 591 -13.75 -47.63 -20.77
C LYS A 591 -14.60 -48.68 -21.46
#